data_AF-A0A4Q3BW59-F1
#
_entry.id   AF-A0A4Q3BW59-F1
#
_cell.length_a   1.000
_cell.length_b   1.000
_cell.length_c   1.000
_cell.angle_alpha   90.00
_cell.angle_beta   90.00
_cell.angle_gamma   90.00
#
_symmetry.space_group_name_H-M   'P 1'
#
loop_
_entity.id
_entity.type
_entity.pdbx_description
1 polymer ?
#
loop_
_entity_poly.entity_id
_entity_poly.type
_entity_poly.pdbx_seq_one_letter_code
_entity_poly.pdbx_strand_id
1 'polypeptide(L)' 'ISSITALGRAGLPDDIGGVIAFLCSDDAKWINGQRLEVSGGTFL' A
#
# COMPACT_ATOMS: atom_id res chain seq x y z
N ILE A 1 3.76 10.61 14.75
CA ILE A 1 3.49 9.64 13.67
C ILE A 1 4.71 8.76 13.37
N SER A 2 5.92 9.31 13.27
CA SER A 2 7.15 8.54 12.98
C SER A 2 7.35 7.28 13.86
N SER A 3 6.95 7.29 15.13
CA SER A 3 7.10 6.14 16.03
C SER A 3 6.04 5.04 15.90
N ILE A 4 5.01 5.23 15.07
CA ILE A 4 3.85 4.31 14.95
C ILE A 4 3.91 3.51 13.64
N THR A 5 4.63 4.01 12.64
CA THR A 5 4.87 3.34 11.35
C THR A 5 6.31 2.83 11.30
N ALA A 6 6.50 1.59 10.83
CA ALA A 6 7.84 1.03 10.62
C ALA A 6 8.69 1.84 9.62
N LEU A 7 8.05 2.53 8.65
CA LEU A 7 8.74 3.39 7.69
C LEU A 7 9.12 4.77 8.26
N GLY A 8 8.73 5.10 9.49
CA GLY A 8 9.19 6.31 10.17
C GLY A 8 8.64 7.63 9.62
N ARG A 9 7.71 7.61 8.66
CA ARG A 9 7.15 8.80 8.00
C ARG A 9 5.66 8.64 7.67
N ALA A 10 4.96 9.76 7.49
CA ALA A 10 3.61 9.71 6.94
C ALA A 10 3.64 9.16 5.50
N GLY A 11 2.57 8.45 5.13
CA GLY A 11 2.32 8.05 3.75
C GLY A 11 2.04 9.26 2.86
N LEU A 12 2.50 9.18 1.62
CA LEU A 12 2.28 10.16 0.56
C LEU A 12 1.34 9.57 -0.49
N PRO A 13 0.68 10.40 -1.33
CA PRO A 13 -0.21 9.91 -2.38
C PRO A 13 0.42 8.84 -3.29
N ASP A 14 1.69 9.01 -3.63
CA ASP A 14 2.41 8.10 -4.53
C ASP A 14 2.66 6.72 -3.92
N ASP A 15 2.71 6.59 -2.58
CA ASP A 15 2.86 5.30 -1.89
C ASP A 15 1.62 4.41 -2.12
N ILE A 16 0.45 5.01 -2.31
CA ILE A 16 -0.81 4.32 -2.59
C ILE A 16 -1.03 4.21 -4.10
N GLY A 17 -0.78 5.30 -4.83
CA GLY A 17 -0.99 5.39 -6.27
C GLY A 17 -0.24 4.30 -7.04
N GLY A 18 1.01 4.02 -6.67
CA GLY A 18 1.79 2.95 -7.30
C GLY A 18 1.17 1.56 -7.13
N VAL A 19 0.65 1.24 -5.94
CA VAL A 19 -0.01 -0.05 -5.67
C VAL A 19 -1.33 -0.16 -6.44
N ILE A 20 -2.12 0.91 -6.50
CA ILE A 20 -3.36 0.92 -7.28
C ILE A 20 -3.07 0.76 -8.77
N ALA A 21 -2.06 1.46 -9.30
CA ALA A 21 -1.64 1.31 -10.69
C ALA A 21 -1.23 -0.14 -11.01
N PHE A 22 -0.49 -0.79 -10.11
CA PHE A 22 -0.17 -2.21 -10.24
C PHE A 22 -1.43 -3.10 -10.24
N LEU A 23 -2.35 -2.89 -9.30
CA LEU A 23 -3.60 -3.67 -9.23
C LEU A 23 -4.50 -3.50 -10.46
N CYS A 24 -4.41 -2.35 -11.15
CA CYS A 24 -5.10 -2.10 -12.41
C CYS A 24 -4.35 -2.60 -13.66
N SER A 25 -3.15 -3.17 -13.51
CA SER A 25 -2.37 -3.71 -14.62
C SER A 25 -2.70 -5.17 -14.92
N ASP A 26 -2.31 -5.65 -16.10
CA ASP A 26 -2.47 -7.05 -16.52
C ASP A 26 -1.72 -8.04 -15.62
N ASP A 27 -0.65 -7.59 -14.95
CA ASP A 27 0.14 -8.42 -14.05
C ASP A 27 -0.66 -8.84 -12.80
N ALA A 28 -1.67 -8.06 -12.43
CA ALA A 28 -2.54 -8.32 -11.29
C ALA A 28 -3.88 -8.98 -11.67
N LYS A 29 -4.07 -9.43 -12.93
CA LYS A 29 -5.38 -9.88 -13.45
C LYS A 29 -6.04 -11.04 -12.70
N TRP A 30 -5.28 -11.80 -11.91
CA TRP A 30 -5.77 -12.92 -11.10
C TRP A 30 -5.82 -12.58 -9.60
N ILE A 31 -5.81 -11.29 -9.25
CA ILE A 31 -5.97 -10.84 -7.86
C ILE A 31 -7.40 -10.29 -7.73
N ASN A 32 -8.20 -10.88 -6.84
CA ASN A 32 -9.54 -10.38 -6.52
C ASN A 32 -9.90 -10.69 -5.06
N GLY A 33 -10.90 -9.96 -4.54
CA GLY A 33 -11.46 -10.18 -3.20
C GLY A 33 -10.50 -9.94 -2.03
N GLN A 34 -9.33 -9.35 -2.28
CA GLN A 34 -8.31 -9.11 -1.25
C GLN A 34 -8.44 -7.72 -0.64
N ARG A 35 -8.17 -7.64 0.67
CA ARG A 35 -7.88 -6.38 1.34
C ARG A 35 -6.37 -6.25 1.44
N LEU A 36 -5.80 -5.30 0.72
CA LEU A 36 -4.37 -5.00 0.76
C LEU A 36 -4.12 -3.81 1.68
N GLU A 37 -3.32 -4.00 2.72
CA GLU A 37 -2.89 -2.91 3.59
C GLU A 37 -1.61 -2.27 3.07
N VAL A 38 -1.66 -0.95 2.86
CA VAL A 38 -0.51 -0.14 2.39
C VAL A 38 -0.29 0.99 3.40
N SER A 39 0.10 0.61 4.62
CA SER A 39 0.13 1.51 5.79
C SER A 39 1.54 1.94 6.24
N GLY A 40 2.58 1.54 5.50
CA GLY A 40 3.96 1.69 5.97
C GLY A 40 4.27 0.88 7.24
N GLY A 41 3.52 -0.19 7.49
CA GLY A 41 3.71 -1.08 8.64
C GLY A 41 3.18 -0.51 9.95
N THR A 42 2.06 0.22 9.91
CA THR A 42 1.45 0.84 11.10
C THR A 42 0.67 -0.17 11.96
N PHE A 43 0.20 -1.27 11.37
CA PHE A 43 -0.67 -2.25 12.04
C PHE A 43 -0.09 -3.68 12.05
N LEU A 44 1.24 -3.79 11.96
CA LEU A 44 1.98 -5.06 11.99
C LEU A 44 2.25 -5.54 13.43
#